data_AF-A0A9X6FGG6-F1
#
_entry.id   AF-A0A9X6FGG6-F1
#
_cell.length_a   1.000
_cell.length_b   1.000
_cell.length_c   1.000
_cell.angle_alpha   90.00
_cell.angle_beta   90.00
_cell.angle_gamma   90.00
#
_symmetry.space_group_name_H-M   'P 1'
#
loop_
_entity.id
_entity.type
_entity.pdbx_description
1 polymer ?
#
loop_
_entity_poly.entity_id
_entity_poly.type
_entity_poly.pdbx_seq_one_letter_code
_entity_poly.pdbx_strand_id
1 'polypeptide(L)' 'MVEVKKTLLSLENAVTIERIGHKLSSGEYIDDSDYLDVAEIILYDEGATVTEDVLLKALSKVRELQGVVARLKTD' A
#
# COMPACT_ATOMS: atom_id res chain seq x y z
N MET A 1 1.16 -14.16 -25.18
CA MET A 1 2.32 -13.80 -24.33
C MET A 1 2.12 -12.51 -23.55
N VAL A 2 1.64 -11.44 -24.18
CA VAL A 2 1.37 -10.15 -23.51
C VAL A 2 0.22 -10.26 -22.50
N GLU A 3 -0.88 -10.94 -22.83
CA GLU A 3 -2.02 -11.14 -21.90
C GLU A 3 -1.61 -11.89 -20.63
N VAL A 4 -0.89 -13.01 -20.75
CA VAL A 4 -0.41 -13.79 -19.59
C VAL A 4 0.44 -12.93 -18.65
N LYS A 5 1.31 -12.07 -19.20
CA LYS A 5 2.11 -11.13 -18.40
C LYS A 5 1.24 -10.09 -17.69
N LYS A 6 0.21 -9.55 -18.35
CA LYS A 6 -0.74 -8.62 -17.72
C LYS A 6 -1.51 -9.29 -16.59
N THR A 7 -1.99 -10.52 -16.79
CA THR A 7 -2.70 -11.28 -15.76
C THR A 7 -1.82 -11.60 -14.55
N LEU A 8 -0.56 -11.96 -14.76
CA LEU A 8 0.42 -12.17 -13.68
C LEU A 8 0.62 -10.89 -12.87
N LEU A 9 0.86 -9.76 -13.55
CA LEU A 9 1.03 -8.47 -12.89
C LEU A 9 -0.20 -8.07 -12.07
N SER A 10 -1.41 -8.22 -12.63
CA SER A 10 -2.65 -7.94 -11.88
C SER A 10 -2.81 -8.84 -10.65
N LEU A 11 -2.37 -10.10 -10.71
CA LEU A 11 -2.41 -11.00 -9.55
C LEU A 11 -1.40 -10.59 -8.47
N GLU A 12 -0.19 -10.23 -8.87
CA GLU A 12 0.85 -9.72 -7.95
C GLU A 12 0.40 -8.43 -7.25
N ASN A 13 -0.23 -7.52 -8.00
CA ASN A 13 -0.80 -6.28 -7.46
C ASN A 13 -1.91 -6.57 -6.44
N ALA A 14 -2.82 -7.50 -6.74
CA ALA A 14 -3.92 -7.86 -5.85
C ALA A 14 -3.42 -8.46 -4.52
N VAL A 15 -2.43 -9.36 -4.57
CA VAL A 15 -1.80 -9.93 -3.37
C VAL A 15 -1.14 -8.85 -2.53
N THR A 16 -0.48 -7.88 -3.18
CA THR A 16 0.18 -6.75 -2.51
C THR A 16 -0.84 -5.86 -1.80
N ILE A 17 -1.93 -5.51 -2.47
CA ILE A 17 -3.03 -4.73 -1.90
C ILE A 17 -3.66 -5.44 -0.70
N GLU A 18 -3.94 -6.74 -0.80
CA GLU A 18 -4.52 -7.53 0.29
C GLU A 18 -3.60 -7.58 1.51
N ARG A 19 -2.30 -7.84 1.30
CA ARG A 19 -1.28 -7.85 2.36
C ARG A 19 -1.26 -6.52 3.11
N ILE A 20 -1.31 -5.40 2.40
CA ILE A 20 -1.23 -4.06 2.98
C ILE A 20 -2.54 -3.67 3.66
N GLY A 21 -3.68 -4.04 3.07
CA GLY A 21 -5.00 -3.92 3.70
C GLY A 21 -5.06 -4.67 5.04
N HIS A 22 -4.51 -5.88 5.09
CA HIS A 22 -4.40 -6.64 6.34
C HIS A 22 -3.59 -5.89 7.38
N LYS A 23 -2.36 -5.44 7.04
CA LYS A 23 -1.50 -4.66 7.96
C LYS A 23 -2.22 -3.43 8.54
N LEU A 24 -2.95 -2.69 7.70
CA LEU A 24 -3.73 -1.53 8.14
C LEU A 24 -4.84 -1.94 9.12
N SER A 25 -5.55 -3.04 8.83
CA SER A 25 -6.66 -3.51 9.66
C SER A 25 -6.20 -4.08 11.01
N SER A 26 -5.01 -4.69 11.06
CA SER A 26 -4.43 -5.27 12.28
C SER A 26 -3.67 -4.26 13.13
N GLY A 27 -3.48 -3.04 12.63
CA GLY A 27 -2.67 -2.01 13.29
C GLY A 27 -1.18 -2.35 13.31
N GLU A 28 -0.74 -3.24 12.42
CA GLU A 28 0.68 -3.55 12.23
C GLU A 28 1.46 -2.32 11.76
N TYR A 29 2.77 -2.37 11.95
CA TYR A 29 3.62 -1.28 11.50
C TYR A 29 3.68 -1.23 9.96
N ILE A 30 3.22 -0.12 9.39
CA ILE A 30 3.41 0.24 7.99
C ILE A 30 4.81 0.82 7.79
N ASP A 31 5.62 0.16 6.97
CA ASP A 31 6.96 0.63 6.61
C ASP A 31 6.96 1.44 5.30
N ASP A 32 8.14 1.97 4.95
CA ASP A 32 8.29 2.80 3.75
C ASP A 32 8.07 2.00 2.46
N SER A 33 8.44 0.72 2.45
CA SER A 33 8.20 -0.18 1.31
C SER A 33 6.72 -0.42 1.08
N ASP A 34 5.91 -0.60 2.13
CA ASP A 34 4.45 -0.77 2.00
C ASP A 34 3.81 0.42 1.27
N TYR A 35 4.28 1.65 1.54
CA TYR A 35 3.80 2.84 0.85
C TYR A 35 4.23 2.87 -0.62
N LEU A 36 5.50 2.54 -0.89
CA LEU A 36 6.05 2.55 -2.24
C LEU A 36 5.39 1.50 -3.13
N ASP A 37 5.15 0.30 -2.61
CA ASP A 37 4.49 -0.79 -3.32
C ASP A 37 3.12 -0.34 -3.88
N VAL A 38 2.29 0.32 -3.06
CA VAL A 38 0.97 0.81 -3.52
C VAL A 38 1.11 2.00 -4.47
N ALA A 39 2.07 2.88 -4.23
CA ALA A 39 2.32 4.01 -5.12
C ALA A 39 2.74 3.57 -6.52
N GLU A 40 3.59 2.53 -6.62
CA GLU A 40 4.01 1.95 -7.90
C GLU A 40 2.84 1.28 -8.63
N ILE A 41 1.98 0.56 -7.92
CA ILE A 41 0.76 -0.01 -8.52
C ILE A 41 -0.11 1.09 -9.14
N ILE A 42 -0.34 2.20 -8.43
CA ILE A 42 -1.15 3.32 -8.95
C ILE A 42 -0.49 3.98 -10.17
N LEU A 43 0.83 4.10 -10.19
CA LEU A 43 1.55 4.77 -11.26
C LEU A 43 1.66 3.93 -12.55
N TYR A 44 1.77 2.61 -12.41
CA TYR A 44 2.09 1.72 -13.53
C TYR A 44 0.95 0.79 -13.94
N ASP A 45 -0.07 0.59 -13.10
CA ASP A 45 -1.27 -0.16 -13.46
C ASP A 45 -2.33 0.79 -14.02
N GLU A 46 -2.55 0.75 -15.34
CA GLU A 46 -3.65 1.47 -16.00
C GLU A 46 -5.04 1.06 -15.48
N GLY A 47 -5.14 -0.07 -14.77
CA GLY A 47 -6.34 -0.56 -14.10
C GLY A 47 -6.51 -0.09 -12.65
N ALA A 48 -5.60 0.74 -12.11
CA ALA A 48 -5.71 1.25 -10.74
C ALA A 48 -7.06 1.96 -10.54
N THR A 49 -7.81 1.49 -9.55
CA THR A 49 -9.15 1.99 -9.25
C THR A 49 -9.09 3.09 -8.18
N VAL A 50 -10.25 3.72 -7.95
CA VAL A 50 -10.44 4.67 -6.83
C VAL A 50 -10.05 4.03 -5.48
N THR A 51 -10.12 2.71 -5.37
CA THR A 51 -9.80 1.96 -4.16
C THR A 51 -8.31 2.04 -3.81
N GLU A 52 -7.42 1.92 -4.80
CA GLU A 52 -5.97 2.01 -4.60
C GLU A 52 -5.55 3.42 -4.17
N ASP A 53 -6.14 4.48 -4.76
CA ASP A 53 -5.86 5.87 -4.35
C ASP A 53 -6.29 6.15 -2.90
N VAL A 54 -7.45 5.60 -2.49
CA VAL A 54 -7.91 5.67 -1.09
C VAL A 54 -6.95 4.92 -0.16
N LEU A 55 -6.46 3.76 -0.57
CA LEU A 55 -5.49 2.97 0.19
C LEU A 55 -4.17 3.74 0.39
N LEU A 56 -3.65 4.39 -0.65
CA LEU A 56 -2.43 5.18 -0.56
C LEU A 56 -2.57 6.36 0.43
N LYS A 57 -3.71 7.05 0.41
CA LYS A 57 -4.03 8.12 1.37
C LYS A 57 -4.10 7.59 2.81
N ALA A 58 -4.72 6.43 3.01
CA ALA A 58 -4.77 5.79 4.32
C ALA A 58 -3.37 5.44 4.85
N LEU A 59 -2.49 4.87 4.00
CA LEU A 59 -1.11 4.56 4.36
C LEU A 59 -0.31 5.79 4.74
N SER A 60 -0.42 6.87 3.95
CA SER A 60 0.21 8.14 4.27
C SER A 60 -0.19 8.64 5.66
N LYS A 61 -1.50 8.58 5.98
CA LYS A 61 -1.99 9.05 7.28
C LYS A 61 -1.53 8.18 8.45
N VAL A 62 -1.50 6.86 8.28
CA VAL A 62 -0.99 5.95 9.30
C VAL A 62 0.50 6.20 9.57
N ARG A 63 1.31 6.39 8.52
CA ARG A 63 2.75 6.72 8.68
C ARG A 63 2.99 8.02 9.44
N GLU A 64 2.20 9.07 9.16
CA GLU A 64 2.26 10.31 9.94
C GLU A 64 1.99 10.05 11.43
N LEU A 65 0.95 9.28 11.75
CA LEU A 65 0.60 8.94 13.13
C LEU A 65 1.68 8.11 13.81
N GLN A 66 2.26 7.12 13.12
CA GLN A 66 3.38 6.35 13.63
C GLN A 66 4.59 7.23 13.96
N GLY A 67 4.90 8.22 13.12
CA GLY A 67 5.96 9.19 13.39
C GLY A 67 5.65 10.10 14.58
N VAL A 68 4.39 10.46 14.83
CA VAL A 68 3.97 11.15 16.05
C VAL A 68 4.14 10.27 17.28
N VAL A 69 3.67 9.02 17.23
CA VAL A 69 3.79 8.06 18.34
C VAL A 69 5.25 7.76 18.67
N ALA A 70 6.11 7.61 17.67
CA ALA A 70 7.54 7.38 17.88
C ALA A 70 8.19 8.54 18.64
N ARG A 71 7.90 9.79 18.25
CA ARG A 71 8.37 10.97 18.97
C ARG A 71 7.88 11.01 20.42
N LEU A 72 6.59 10.76 20.65
CA LEU A 72 6.00 10.73 21.99
C LEU A 72 6.58 9.65 22.92
N LYS A 73 7.15 8.56 22.37
CA LYS A 73 7.82 7.51 23.17
C LYS A 73 9.28 7.85 23.51
N THR A 74 9.84 8.85 22.84
CA THR A 74 11.25 9.25 23.00
C THR A 74 11.38 10.42 23.99
N ASP A 75 10.30 11.18 24.19
CA ASP A 75 10.13 12.19 25.25
C ASP A 75 9.71 11.55 26.59
#